data_AF-A0A562PVU3-F1
#
_entry.id   AF-A0A562PVU3-F1
#
_cell.length_a   1.000
_cell.length_b   1.000
_cell.length_c   1.000
_cell.angle_alpha   90.00
_cell.angle_beta   90.00
_cell.angle_gamma   90.00
#
_symmetry.space_group_name_H-M   'P 1'
#
loop_
_entity.id
_entity.type
_entity.pdbx_description
1 polymer ?
#
loop_
_entity_poly.entity_id
_entity_poly.type
_entity_poly.pdbx_seq_one_letter_code
_entity_poly.pdbx_strand_id
1 'polypeptide(L)'
;MQEEIRFATFNVCNLAPPGAKLYDNLEPLTPEAYEAKANWIAQQLDQLDADVIGFQEIFSQSALRDVLSRTRRYRDAVHAGFDPDPHASRLTPNVALVSRLPLAGTPSVYANYPADVPCDTGSPDSDRFARAPLHVQVVLPGERIVDVIVVHLKSRRPDYRSGDSGEDPLHHAMASLRSLVWRGTEAVALRVLLSKMMRESRRPCVVLGDFNDTADAVTTTIVLGNGGTRSTGIPGTNGLAAEERRGRLYDSNQIQQRQDVLRHVGYTSIHEGHYSTIDHVLVSEEFNRNSPRAIGEVVDVSYFNDHLRLDRPETSDHGQVLVRMRLY
;
A
#
# COMPACT_ATOMS: atom_id res chain seq x y z
N MET A 1 -16.72 25.35 4.63
CA MET A 1 -17.24 24.17 5.35
C MET A 1 -16.08 23.21 5.55
N GLN A 2 -15.97 22.53 6.69
CA GLN A 2 -14.94 21.50 6.86
C GLN A 2 -15.28 20.32 5.93
N GLU A 3 -14.34 19.92 5.09
CA GLU A 3 -14.53 18.82 4.14
C GLU A 3 -13.82 17.56 4.63
N GLU A 4 -14.50 16.41 4.52
CA GLU A 4 -13.95 15.10 4.86
C GLU A 4 -13.52 14.39 3.57
N ILE A 5 -12.32 13.80 3.59
CA ILE A 5 -11.82 12.94 2.53
C ILE A 5 -11.47 11.58 3.12
N ARG A 6 -11.70 10.53 2.34
CA ARG A 6 -11.45 9.16 2.75
C ARG A 6 -10.46 8.47 1.81
N PHE A 7 -9.35 8.02 2.37
CA PHE A 7 -8.36 7.19 1.69
C PHE A 7 -8.46 5.76 2.19
N ALA A 8 -8.32 4.79 1.28
CA ALA A 8 -8.30 3.40 1.67
C ALA A 8 -7.28 2.57 0.90
N THR A 9 -6.92 1.43 1.48
CA THR A 9 -6.15 0.39 0.79
C THR A 9 -6.83 -0.96 0.90
N PHE A 10 -6.78 -1.74 -0.19
CA PHE A 10 -7.42 -3.03 -0.29
C PHE A 10 -6.62 -4.00 -1.18
N ASN A 11 -5.95 -4.96 -0.57
CA ASN A 11 -5.44 -6.14 -1.27
C ASN A 11 -6.63 -7.08 -1.59
N VAL A 12 -6.88 -7.33 -2.88
CA VAL A 12 -8.06 -8.10 -3.32
C VAL A 12 -7.82 -9.61 -3.48
N CYS A 13 -6.63 -10.08 -3.12
CA CYS A 13 -6.20 -11.48 -3.19
C CYS A 13 -6.40 -12.10 -4.58
N ASN A 14 -5.46 -11.86 -5.49
CA ASN A 14 -5.39 -12.46 -6.82
C ASN A 14 -6.60 -12.18 -7.74
N LEU A 15 -6.95 -10.90 -7.96
CA LEU A 15 -8.04 -10.58 -8.90
C LEU A 15 -7.59 -10.75 -10.35
N ALA A 16 -8.10 -11.80 -11.00
CA ALA A 16 -7.79 -12.19 -12.38
C ALA A 16 -9.04 -12.71 -13.11
N PRO A 17 -9.03 -12.77 -14.46
CA PRO A 17 -10.11 -13.40 -15.22
C PRO A 17 -10.23 -14.90 -14.91
N PRO A 18 -11.42 -15.51 -15.13
CA PRO A 18 -11.59 -16.95 -14.95
C PRO A 18 -10.66 -17.75 -15.86
N GLY A 19 -10.14 -18.87 -15.34
CA GLY A 19 -9.20 -19.75 -16.05
C GLY A 19 -7.75 -19.27 -16.11
N ALA A 20 -7.42 -18.07 -15.61
CA ALA A 20 -6.04 -17.59 -15.56
C ALA A 20 -5.20 -18.38 -14.54
N LYS A 21 -4.07 -18.94 -14.97
CA LYS A 21 -3.09 -19.59 -14.09
C LYS A 21 -2.14 -18.53 -13.53
N LEU A 22 -2.20 -18.29 -12.22
CA LEU A 22 -1.43 -17.23 -11.54
C LEU A 22 -0.20 -17.77 -10.82
N TYR A 23 -0.36 -18.90 -10.14
CA TYR A 23 0.70 -19.63 -9.43
C TYR A 23 0.54 -21.14 -9.66
N ASP A 24 1.64 -21.88 -9.62
CA ASP A 24 1.63 -23.33 -9.85
C ASP A 24 0.77 -24.08 -8.84
N ASN A 25 0.82 -23.66 -7.58
CA ASN A 25 0.06 -24.23 -6.46
C ASN A 25 -1.33 -23.62 -6.25
N LEU A 26 -1.79 -22.75 -7.16
CA LEU A 26 -3.12 -22.15 -7.10
C LEU A 26 -3.96 -22.63 -8.28
N GLU A 27 -5.12 -23.21 -7.99
CA GLU A 27 -6.09 -23.55 -9.02
C GLU A 27 -6.70 -22.28 -9.63
N PRO A 28 -6.83 -22.18 -10.97
CA PRO A 28 -7.49 -21.07 -11.61
C PRO A 28 -8.95 -20.90 -11.13
N LEU A 29 -9.43 -19.66 -11.07
CA LEU A 29 -10.83 -19.38 -10.76
C LEU A 29 -11.75 -19.98 -11.83
N THR A 30 -12.81 -20.68 -11.40
CA THR A 30 -13.94 -20.99 -12.30
C THR A 30 -14.73 -19.70 -12.60
N PRO A 31 -15.55 -19.67 -13.66
CA PRO A 31 -16.45 -18.55 -13.92
C PRO A 31 -17.34 -18.20 -12.70
N GLU A 32 -17.89 -19.19 -12.02
CA GLU A 32 -18.74 -19.00 -10.85
C GLU A 32 -17.97 -18.44 -9.65
N ALA A 33 -16.75 -18.94 -9.42
CA ALA A 33 -15.87 -18.43 -8.37
C ALA A 33 -15.43 -16.98 -8.63
N TYR A 34 -15.15 -16.65 -9.90
CA TYR A 34 -14.87 -15.29 -10.31
C TYR A 34 -16.07 -14.37 -10.06
N GLU A 35 -17.27 -14.78 -10.46
CA GLU A 35 -18.50 -14.00 -10.23
C GLU A 35 -18.75 -13.74 -8.74
N ALA A 36 -18.59 -14.76 -7.89
CA ALA A 36 -18.71 -14.61 -6.45
C ALA A 36 -17.71 -13.60 -5.89
N LYS A 37 -16.43 -13.71 -6.30
CA LYS A 37 -15.35 -12.81 -5.87
C LYS A 37 -15.59 -11.38 -6.34
N ALA A 38 -15.92 -11.18 -7.61
CA ALA A 38 -16.16 -9.86 -8.17
C ALA A 38 -17.35 -9.16 -7.50
N ASN A 39 -18.44 -9.89 -7.23
CA ASN A 39 -19.58 -9.37 -6.50
C ASN A 39 -19.26 -9.04 -5.04
N TRP A 40 -18.47 -9.89 -4.36
CA TRP A 40 -18.03 -9.63 -2.99
C TRP A 40 -17.16 -8.37 -2.92
N ILE A 41 -16.15 -8.25 -3.79
CA ILE A 41 -15.29 -7.05 -3.86
C ILE A 41 -16.17 -5.81 -4.10
N ALA A 42 -17.11 -5.85 -5.05
CA ALA A 42 -17.99 -4.72 -5.33
C ALA A 42 -18.82 -4.29 -4.10
N GLN A 43 -19.32 -5.25 -3.31
CA GLN A 43 -20.01 -4.97 -2.05
C GLN A 43 -19.09 -4.35 -1.00
N GLN A 44 -17.84 -4.82 -0.89
CA GLN A 44 -16.85 -4.23 0.01
C GLN A 44 -16.56 -2.77 -0.37
N LEU A 45 -16.41 -2.47 -1.68
CA LEU A 45 -16.20 -1.09 -2.14
C LEU A 45 -17.37 -0.19 -1.76
N ASP A 46 -18.61 -0.62 -2.02
CA ASP A 46 -19.79 0.17 -1.67
C ASP A 46 -19.94 0.42 -0.16
N GLN A 47 -19.46 -0.51 0.69
CA GLN A 47 -19.44 -0.37 2.14
C GLN A 47 -18.31 0.55 2.62
N LEU A 48 -17.13 0.46 1.99
CA LEU A 48 -15.95 1.23 2.32
C LEU A 48 -16.16 2.74 2.11
N ASP A 49 -16.88 3.11 1.04
CA ASP A 49 -17.29 4.49 0.73
C ASP A 49 -16.14 5.52 0.84
N ALA A 50 -14.96 5.11 0.38
CA ALA A 50 -13.75 5.92 0.24
C ALA A 50 -13.74 6.77 -1.03
N ASP A 51 -13.02 7.90 -1.00
CA ASP A 51 -12.85 8.79 -2.15
C ASP A 51 -11.68 8.37 -3.03
N VAL A 52 -10.64 7.80 -2.43
CA VAL A 52 -9.46 7.26 -3.11
C VAL A 52 -9.12 5.90 -2.52
N ILE A 53 -8.98 4.88 -3.37
CA ILE A 53 -8.66 3.52 -2.96
C ILE A 53 -7.45 3.04 -3.75
N GLY A 54 -6.40 2.59 -3.06
CA GLY A 54 -5.33 1.80 -3.68
C GLY A 54 -5.57 0.31 -3.54
N PHE A 55 -5.27 -0.42 -4.61
CA PHE A 55 -5.45 -1.85 -4.70
C PHE A 55 -4.12 -2.57 -4.89
N GLN A 56 -4.03 -3.76 -4.31
CA GLN A 56 -2.93 -4.70 -4.51
C GLN A 56 -3.50 -6.03 -5.03
N GLU A 57 -2.61 -6.90 -5.53
CA GLU A 57 -2.99 -8.21 -6.08
C GLU A 57 -3.93 -8.13 -7.31
N ILE A 58 -3.71 -7.13 -8.17
CA ILE A 58 -4.43 -6.95 -9.44
C ILE A 58 -3.66 -7.62 -10.58
N PHE A 59 -4.14 -8.77 -11.04
CA PHE A 59 -3.59 -9.44 -12.22
C PHE A 59 -4.23 -8.98 -13.53
N SER A 60 -5.39 -8.33 -13.45
CA SER A 60 -6.09 -7.79 -14.60
C SER A 60 -6.83 -6.50 -14.26
N GLN A 61 -6.48 -5.42 -14.95
CA GLN A 61 -7.17 -4.15 -14.88
C GLN A 61 -8.59 -4.25 -15.48
N SER A 62 -8.83 -5.16 -16.43
CA SER A 62 -10.18 -5.41 -16.95
C SER A 62 -11.08 -6.10 -15.93
N ALA A 63 -10.55 -7.01 -15.10
CA ALA A 63 -11.28 -7.60 -13.98
C ALA A 63 -11.65 -6.55 -12.93
N LEU A 64 -10.75 -5.62 -12.61
CA LEU A 64 -11.08 -4.49 -11.71
C LEU A 64 -12.17 -3.59 -12.32
N ARG A 65 -12.13 -3.29 -13.63
CA ARG A 65 -13.20 -2.53 -14.30
C ARG A 65 -14.55 -3.23 -14.24
N ASP A 66 -14.58 -4.56 -14.40
CA ASP A 66 -15.79 -5.34 -14.23
C ASP A 66 -16.34 -5.23 -12.80
N VAL A 67 -15.50 -5.38 -11.78
CA VAL A 67 -15.88 -5.13 -10.37
C VAL A 67 -16.48 -3.73 -10.19
N LEU A 68 -15.84 -2.69 -10.71
CA LEU A 68 -16.33 -1.31 -10.60
C LEU A 68 -17.71 -1.14 -11.25
N SER A 69 -17.96 -1.80 -12.38
CA SER A 69 -19.25 -1.77 -13.07
C SER A 69 -20.40 -2.36 -12.24
N ARG A 70 -20.09 -3.23 -11.27
CA ARG A 70 -21.05 -3.88 -10.37
C ARG A 70 -21.38 -3.03 -9.14
N THR A 71 -20.50 -2.12 -8.75
CA THR A 71 -20.69 -1.22 -7.59
C THR A 71 -21.86 -0.26 -7.80
N ARG A 72 -22.33 0.39 -6.74
CA ARG A 72 -23.25 1.53 -6.81
C ARG A 72 -22.50 2.86 -6.77
N ARG A 73 -21.39 2.93 -6.03
CA ARG A 73 -20.67 4.18 -5.73
C ARG A 73 -19.47 4.47 -6.63
N TYR A 74 -18.99 3.50 -7.42
CA TYR A 74 -17.71 3.60 -8.15
C TYR A 74 -17.80 3.35 -9.65
N ARG A 75 -19.01 3.24 -10.23
CA ARG A 75 -19.20 3.01 -11.68
C ARG A 75 -18.52 4.07 -12.54
N ASP A 76 -18.58 5.32 -12.08
CA ASP A 76 -18.03 6.49 -12.78
C ASP A 76 -16.71 6.97 -12.17
N ALA A 77 -16.12 6.19 -11.26
CA ALA A 77 -14.84 6.55 -10.64
C ALA A 77 -13.70 6.44 -11.65
N VAL A 78 -12.71 7.32 -11.52
CA VAL A 78 -11.49 7.26 -12.33
C VAL A 78 -10.65 6.07 -11.90
N HIS A 79 -10.22 5.26 -12.86
CA HIS A 79 -9.38 4.08 -12.64
C HIS A 79 -7.99 4.31 -13.25
N ALA A 80 -6.95 4.10 -12.45
CA ALA A 80 -5.55 4.14 -12.83
C ALA A 80 -4.86 2.82 -12.48
N GLY A 81 -4.10 2.26 -13.42
CA GLY A 81 -3.37 1.01 -13.22
C GLY A 81 -2.83 0.49 -14.54
N PHE A 82 -1.89 -0.44 -14.45
CA PHE A 82 -1.25 -1.06 -15.61
C PHE A 82 -1.42 -2.57 -15.52
N ASP A 83 -1.70 -3.22 -16.64
CA ASP A 83 -1.70 -4.67 -16.69
C ASP A 83 -0.26 -5.20 -16.55
N PRO A 84 -0.06 -6.39 -15.95
CA PRO A 84 1.24 -7.03 -15.89
C PRO A 84 1.86 -7.19 -17.29
N ASP A 85 3.20 -7.19 -17.36
CA ASP A 85 3.90 -7.44 -18.62
C ASP A 85 3.56 -8.86 -19.13
N PRO A 86 2.90 -9.00 -20.31
CA PRO A 86 2.53 -10.30 -20.83
C PRO A 86 3.74 -11.13 -21.28
N HIS A 87 4.92 -10.51 -21.42
CA HIS A 87 6.16 -11.17 -21.78
C HIS A 87 7.05 -11.51 -20.58
N ALA A 88 6.62 -11.17 -19.36
CA ALA A 88 7.34 -11.55 -18.15
C ALA A 88 7.40 -13.08 -18.03
N SER A 89 8.55 -13.61 -17.60
CA SER A 89 8.76 -15.03 -17.33
C SER A 89 7.82 -15.58 -16.26
N ARG A 90 7.35 -14.71 -15.36
CA ARG A 90 6.36 -15.00 -14.33
C ARG A 90 5.36 -13.86 -14.27
N LEU A 91 4.08 -14.19 -14.35
CA LEU A 91 3.02 -13.22 -14.14
C LEU A 91 3.03 -12.77 -12.67
N THR A 92 3.22 -11.48 -12.44
CA THR A 92 3.15 -10.86 -11.11
C THR A 92 1.96 -9.93 -11.04
N PRO A 93 1.27 -9.86 -9.89
CA PRO A 93 0.22 -8.88 -9.71
C PRO A 93 0.78 -7.46 -9.75
N ASN A 94 -0.03 -6.53 -10.22
CA ASN A 94 0.22 -5.11 -10.13
C ASN A 94 -0.66 -4.47 -9.04
N VAL A 95 -0.48 -3.15 -8.90
CA VAL A 95 -1.33 -2.28 -8.10
C VAL A 95 -2.28 -1.47 -8.99
N ALA A 96 -3.33 -0.92 -8.40
CA ALA A 96 -4.23 0.03 -9.07
C ALA A 96 -4.68 1.12 -8.09
N LEU A 97 -5.26 2.19 -8.62
CA LEU A 97 -5.93 3.23 -7.86
C LEU A 97 -7.29 3.54 -8.49
N VAL A 98 -8.31 3.67 -7.64
CA VAL A 98 -9.63 4.15 -8.04
C VAL A 98 -9.94 5.41 -7.25
N SER A 99 -10.42 6.45 -7.93
CA SER A 99 -10.76 7.72 -7.29
C SER A 99 -12.10 8.25 -7.76
N ARG A 100 -12.92 8.71 -6.82
CA ARG A 100 -14.12 9.52 -7.10
C ARG A 100 -13.78 11.00 -7.30
N LEU A 101 -12.52 11.38 -7.12
CA LEU A 101 -11.99 12.72 -7.31
C LEU A 101 -11.24 12.81 -8.65
N PRO A 102 -11.16 14.01 -9.25
CA PRO A 102 -10.39 14.20 -10.49
C PRO A 102 -8.90 13.94 -10.29
N LEU A 103 -8.24 13.44 -11.34
CA LEU A 103 -6.78 13.35 -11.38
C LEU A 103 -6.20 14.67 -11.91
N ALA A 104 -5.06 15.10 -11.35
CA ALA A 104 -4.35 16.30 -11.79
C ALA A 104 -3.33 16.05 -12.90
N GLY A 105 -3.10 14.78 -13.27
CA GLY A 105 -2.11 14.39 -14.26
C GLY A 105 -2.20 12.90 -14.62
N THR A 106 -1.36 12.47 -15.57
CA THR A 106 -1.29 11.07 -16.00
C THR A 106 -0.66 10.20 -14.91
N PRO A 107 -1.26 9.05 -14.55
CA PRO A 107 -0.64 8.06 -13.67
C PRO A 107 0.72 7.59 -14.18
N SER A 108 1.65 7.30 -13.27
CA SER A 108 2.98 6.81 -13.60
C SER A 108 3.40 5.67 -12.67
N VAL A 109 4.32 4.82 -13.11
CA VAL A 109 4.84 3.70 -12.32
C VAL A 109 6.35 3.79 -12.18
N TYR A 110 6.86 3.34 -11.04
CA TYR A 110 8.30 3.24 -10.77
C TYR A 110 8.73 1.77 -10.78
N ALA A 111 9.11 1.24 -11.94
CA ALA A 111 9.56 -0.15 -12.05
C ALA A 111 10.94 -0.35 -11.41
N ASN A 112 11.91 0.47 -11.79
CA ASN A 112 13.30 0.35 -11.34
C ASN A 112 13.53 1.14 -10.06
N TYR A 113 14.53 0.70 -9.28
CA TYR A 113 14.99 1.51 -8.16
C TYR A 113 15.60 2.84 -8.63
N PRO A 114 15.58 3.89 -7.78
CA PRO A 114 16.38 5.08 -8.01
C PRO A 114 17.86 4.71 -8.18
N ALA A 115 18.56 5.34 -9.12
CA ALA A 115 19.96 5.01 -9.47
C ALA A 115 20.96 5.03 -8.30
N ASP A 116 20.65 5.79 -7.24
CA ASP A 116 21.49 5.92 -6.05
C ASP A 116 21.32 4.76 -5.04
N VAL A 117 20.42 3.81 -5.30
CA VAL A 117 20.13 2.68 -4.42
C VAL A 117 20.94 1.47 -4.88
N PRO A 118 21.86 0.94 -4.06
CA PRO A 118 22.69 -0.18 -4.46
C PRO A 118 21.87 -1.46 -4.66
N CYS A 119 22.17 -2.18 -5.73
CA CYS A 119 21.67 -3.52 -5.99
C CYS A 119 22.72 -4.53 -5.49
N ASP A 120 22.59 -5.00 -4.26
CA ASP A 120 23.54 -5.94 -3.66
C ASP A 120 22.85 -7.17 -3.06
N THR A 121 21.91 -7.78 -3.80
CA THR A 121 21.23 -9.00 -3.34
C THR A 121 21.66 -10.27 -4.08
N GLY A 122 22.51 -10.15 -5.10
CA GLY A 122 22.97 -11.29 -5.90
C GLY A 122 21.87 -12.00 -6.71
N SER A 123 20.70 -11.38 -6.89
CA SER A 123 19.62 -11.85 -7.76
C SER A 123 19.42 -10.89 -8.95
N PRO A 124 19.31 -11.37 -10.19
CA PRO A 124 19.13 -10.52 -11.36
C PRO A 124 17.81 -9.72 -11.37
N ASP A 125 16.80 -10.14 -10.60
CA ASP A 125 15.51 -9.42 -10.47
C ASP A 125 15.48 -8.41 -9.31
N SER A 126 16.61 -8.21 -8.63
CA SER A 126 16.66 -7.39 -7.41
C SER A 126 17.02 -5.93 -7.62
N ASP A 127 17.13 -5.46 -8.86
CA ASP A 127 17.38 -4.07 -9.22
C ASP A 127 16.09 -3.24 -9.43
N ARG A 128 14.94 -3.88 -9.19
CA ARG A 128 13.61 -3.33 -9.41
C ARG A 128 12.67 -3.71 -8.30
N PHE A 129 11.57 -2.96 -8.19
CA PHE A 129 10.48 -3.33 -7.32
C PHE A 129 9.83 -4.63 -7.81
N ALA A 130 9.55 -5.56 -6.90
CA ALA A 130 8.81 -6.77 -7.19
C ALA A 130 7.42 -6.45 -7.75
N ARG A 131 6.83 -5.32 -7.31
CA ARG A 131 5.64 -4.70 -7.90
C ARG A 131 5.87 -3.19 -7.95
N ALA A 132 5.83 -2.63 -9.15
CA ALA A 132 6.13 -1.21 -9.37
C ALA A 132 5.13 -0.32 -8.60
N PRO A 133 5.60 0.59 -7.72
CA PRO A 133 4.73 1.57 -7.10
C PRO A 133 4.02 2.43 -8.13
N LEU A 134 2.71 2.64 -7.94
CA LEU A 134 1.88 3.50 -8.79
C LEU A 134 1.75 4.87 -8.15
N HIS A 135 2.09 5.93 -8.89
CA HIS A 135 1.92 7.31 -8.47
C HIS A 135 0.83 8.00 -9.27
N VAL A 136 -0.12 8.58 -8.54
CA VAL A 136 -1.25 9.32 -9.09
C VAL A 136 -1.38 10.65 -8.35
N GLN A 137 -1.63 11.72 -9.10
CA GLN A 137 -1.94 13.03 -8.52
C GLN A 137 -3.46 13.21 -8.48
N VAL A 138 -4.01 13.44 -7.30
CA VAL A 138 -5.46 13.60 -7.07
C VAL A 138 -5.77 15.03 -6.67
N VAL A 139 -6.83 15.59 -7.24
CA VAL A 139 -7.33 16.92 -6.88
C VAL A 139 -8.27 16.80 -5.69
N LEU A 140 -7.82 17.31 -4.54
CA LEU A 140 -8.64 17.46 -3.33
C LEU A 140 -9.54 18.70 -3.44
N PRO A 141 -10.56 18.79 -2.58
CA PRO A 141 -11.33 20.02 -2.46
C PRO A 141 -10.48 21.25 -2.14
N GLY A 142 -10.91 22.39 -2.70
CA GLY A 142 -10.12 23.61 -2.72
C GLY A 142 -8.94 23.56 -3.70
N GLU A 143 -9.01 22.70 -4.74
CA GLU A 143 -8.05 22.58 -5.84
C GLU A 143 -6.62 22.21 -5.40
N ARG A 144 -6.46 21.67 -4.19
CA ARG A 144 -5.18 21.21 -3.65
C ARG A 144 -4.82 19.87 -4.29
N ILE A 145 -3.60 19.72 -4.79
CA ILE A 145 -3.13 18.45 -5.37
C ILE A 145 -2.40 17.65 -4.31
N VAL A 146 -2.76 16.37 -4.15
CA VAL A 146 -2.05 15.38 -3.31
C VAL A 146 -1.38 14.32 -4.20
N ASP A 147 -0.14 13.97 -3.87
CA ASP A 147 0.55 12.83 -4.46
C ASP A 147 0.11 11.54 -3.73
N VAL A 148 -0.49 10.59 -4.43
CA VAL A 148 -0.91 9.29 -3.89
C VAL A 148 -0.04 8.19 -4.49
N ILE A 149 0.61 7.40 -3.63
CA ILE A 149 1.48 6.31 -4.04
C ILE A 149 0.91 4.99 -3.52
N VAL A 150 0.58 4.07 -4.43
CA VAL A 150 0.11 2.72 -4.11
C VAL A 150 1.28 1.75 -4.16
N VAL A 151 1.48 0.98 -3.08
CA VAL A 151 2.61 0.05 -2.95
C VAL A 151 2.15 -1.37 -2.66
N HIS A 152 2.98 -2.34 -3.04
CA HIS A 152 2.86 -3.74 -2.63
C HIS A 152 4.27 -4.32 -2.50
N LEU A 153 4.86 -4.19 -1.31
CA LEU A 153 6.24 -4.62 -1.08
C LEU A 153 6.35 -6.15 -1.09
N LYS A 154 7.57 -6.66 -1.23
CA LYS A 154 7.89 -8.08 -1.29
C LYS A 154 7.37 -8.82 -0.06
N SER A 155 6.63 -9.89 -0.31
CA SER A 155 6.06 -10.75 0.73
C SER A 155 7.09 -11.34 1.70
N ARG A 156 6.66 -11.58 2.95
CA ARG A 156 7.39 -12.33 3.98
C ARG A 156 7.61 -13.80 3.62
N ARG A 157 6.80 -14.36 2.70
CA ARG A 157 6.91 -15.75 2.28
C ARG A 157 8.34 -16.07 1.85
N PRO A 158 8.93 -17.20 2.27
CA PRO A 158 10.30 -17.55 1.93
C PRO A 158 10.50 -17.62 0.41
N ASP A 159 11.60 -17.06 -0.09
CA ASP A 159 11.98 -17.07 -1.50
C ASP A 159 12.99 -18.20 -1.77
N TYR A 160 12.49 -19.40 -2.07
CA TYR A 160 13.30 -20.60 -2.29
C TYR A 160 14.00 -20.58 -3.65
N ARG A 161 15.26 -21.01 -3.68
CA ARG A 161 16.00 -21.26 -4.93
C ARG A 161 15.69 -22.66 -5.45
N SER A 162 15.98 -22.89 -6.73
CA SER A 162 15.88 -24.24 -7.31
C SER A 162 16.76 -25.22 -6.53
N GLY A 163 16.16 -26.32 -6.06
CA GLY A 163 16.83 -27.33 -5.24
C GLY A 163 16.71 -27.11 -3.72
N ASP A 164 16.22 -25.95 -3.27
CA ASP A 164 15.90 -25.76 -1.85
C ASP A 164 14.70 -26.63 -1.45
N SER A 165 14.70 -27.11 -0.21
CA SER A 165 13.57 -27.81 0.41
C SER A 165 13.08 -27.01 1.62
N GLY A 166 11.76 -26.80 1.71
CA GLY A 166 11.15 -26.13 2.88
C GLY A 166 11.26 -26.93 4.18
N GLU A 167 11.53 -28.23 4.09
CA GLU A 167 11.75 -29.12 5.25
C GLU A 167 13.15 -28.96 5.86
N ASP A 168 14.11 -28.40 5.12
CA ASP A 168 15.45 -28.12 5.62
C ASP A 168 15.47 -26.76 6.34
N PRO A 169 15.76 -26.71 7.65
CA PRO A 169 15.76 -25.46 8.41
C PRO A 169 16.72 -24.40 7.87
N LEU A 170 17.86 -24.81 7.29
CA LEU A 170 18.83 -23.87 6.71
C LEU A 170 18.26 -23.25 5.43
N HIS A 171 17.71 -24.07 4.53
CA HIS A 171 17.08 -23.57 3.31
C HIS A 171 15.91 -22.63 3.62
N HIS A 172 15.05 -23.00 4.57
CA HIS A 172 13.96 -22.14 5.04
C HIS A 172 14.48 -20.81 5.58
N ALA A 173 15.47 -20.83 6.48
CA ALA A 173 16.04 -19.61 7.03
C ALA A 173 16.66 -18.72 5.95
N MET A 174 17.35 -19.29 4.96
CA MET A 174 17.97 -18.50 3.88
C MET A 174 16.95 -17.96 2.89
N ALA A 175 15.89 -18.70 2.59
CA ALA A 175 14.77 -18.24 1.78
C ALA A 175 14.03 -17.08 2.46
N SER A 176 13.83 -17.15 3.79
CA SER A 176 13.27 -16.07 4.60
C SER A 176 14.17 -14.83 4.61
N LEU A 177 15.50 -15.02 4.78
CA LEU A 177 16.48 -13.92 4.73
C LEU A 177 16.46 -13.22 3.37
N ARG A 178 16.41 -13.96 2.25
CA ARG A 178 16.33 -13.38 0.90
C ARG A 178 15.09 -12.51 0.73
N SER A 179 13.93 -12.98 1.18
CA SER A 179 12.69 -12.18 1.18
C SER A 179 12.81 -10.91 2.02
N LEU A 180 13.47 -10.98 3.19
CA LEU A 180 13.71 -9.81 4.04
C LEU A 180 14.67 -8.81 3.38
N VAL A 181 15.79 -9.28 2.81
CA VAL A 181 16.76 -8.41 2.12
C VAL A 181 16.10 -7.68 0.95
N TRP A 182 15.31 -8.39 0.12
CA TRP A 182 14.60 -7.75 -0.99
C TRP A 182 13.58 -6.71 -0.49
N ARG A 183 12.72 -7.06 0.47
CA ARG A 183 11.76 -6.10 1.06
C ARG A 183 12.46 -4.89 1.69
N GLY A 184 13.61 -5.11 2.34
CA GLY A 184 14.43 -4.04 2.91
C GLY A 184 15.00 -3.11 1.84
N THR A 185 15.50 -3.64 0.73
CA THR A 185 15.98 -2.85 -0.41
C THR A 185 14.84 -2.06 -1.07
N GLU A 186 13.65 -2.65 -1.25
CA GLU A 186 12.48 -1.91 -1.74
C GLU A 186 12.08 -0.77 -0.81
N ALA A 187 12.13 -0.98 0.51
CA ALA A 187 11.84 0.07 1.49
C ALA A 187 12.83 1.25 1.37
N VAL A 188 14.13 0.97 1.20
CA VAL A 188 15.14 2.00 0.94
C VAL A 188 14.87 2.72 -0.38
N ALA A 189 14.57 1.98 -1.45
CA ALA A 189 14.27 2.55 -2.76
C ALA A 189 13.05 3.47 -2.72
N LEU A 190 11.97 3.02 -2.08
CA LEU A 190 10.76 3.80 -1.87
C LEU A 190 11.06 5.04 -1.03
N ARG A 191 11.86 4.93 0.04
CA ARG A 191 12.25 6.08 0.86
C ARG A 191 13.03 7.13 0.05
N VAL A 192 13.98 6.72 -0.79
CA VAL A 192 14.75 7.63 -1.65
C VAL A 192 13.82 8.32 -2.66
N LEU A 193 12.92 7.57 -3.29
CA LEU A 193 11.93 8.09 -4.22
C LEU A 193 11.04 9.15 -3.56
N LEU A 194 10.39 8.81 -2.44
CA LEU A 194 9.52 9.71 -1.69
C LEU A 194 10.26 10.96 -1.22
N SER A 195 11.50 10.83 -0.75
CA SER A 195 12.33 11.96 -0.35
C SER A 195 12.61 12.92 -1.51
N LYS A 196 12.87 12.41 -2.73
CA LYS A 196 13.06 13.26 -3.92
C LYS A 196 11.75 13.98 -4.26
N MET A 197 10.65 13.23 -4.39
CA MET A 197 9.31 13.77 -4.70
C MET A 197 8.90 14.87 -3.72
N MET A 198 8.96 14.62 -2.41
CA MET A 198 8.55 15.59 -1.38
C MET A 198 9.42 16.85 -1.35
N ARG A 199 10.72 16.73 -1.67
CA ARG A 199 11.61 17.91 -1.75
C ARG A 199 11.28 18.79 -2.95
N GLU A 200 10.97 18.17 -4.09
CA GLU A 200 10.75 18.84 -5.37
C GLU A 200 9.34 19.42 -5.47
N SER A 201 8.29 18.64 -5.19
CA SER A 201 6.89 19.05 -5.38
C SER A 201 6.37 19.89 -4.21
N ARG A 202 6.85 19.62 -2.99
CA ARG A 202 6.31 20.16 -1.71
C ARG A 202 4.79 19.95 -1.55
N ARG A 203 4.22 18.97 -2.26
CA ARG A 203 2.80 18.64 -2.15
C ARG A 203 2.58 17.67 -0.97
N PRO A 204 1.38 17.68 -0.37
CA PRO A 204 0.96 16.61 0.52
C PRO A 204 1.09 15.25 -0.16
N CYS A 205 1.45 14.23 0.61
CA CYS A 205 1.70 12.89 0.10
C CYS A 205 0.95 11.85 0.94
N VAL A 206 0.33 10.89 0.27
CA VAL A 206 -0.29 9.71 0.88
C VAL A 206 0.34 8.47 0.25
N VAL A 207 0.90 7.58 1.05
CA VAL A 207 1.44 6.29 0.61
C VAL A 207 0.60 5.20 1.23
N LEU A 208 -0.04 4.37 0.42
CA LEU A 208 -0.96 3.36 0.91
C LEU A 208 -0.75 2.02 0.21
N GLY A 209 -0.99 0.92 0.90
CA GLY A 209 -0.77 -0.39 0.33
C GLY A 209 -0.42 -1.47 1.33
N ASP A 210 -0.04 -2.62 0.78
CA ASP A 210 0.50 -3.75 1.53
C ASP A 210 2.02 -3.60 1.65
N PHE A 211 2.50 -3.30 2.86
CA PHE A 211 3.93 -3.18 3.16
C PHE A 211 4.56 -4.53 3.50
N ASN A 212 3.75 -5.58 3.66
CA ASN A 212 4.16 -6.89 4.15
C ASN A 212 4.93 -6.83 5.48
N ASP A 213 4.74 -5.76 6.26
CA ASP A 213 5.37 -5.57 7.56
C ASP A 213 4.56 -4.63 8.45
N THR A 214 4.71 -4.74 9.77
CA THR A 214 4.01 -3.87 10.73
C THR A 214 4.60 -2.45 10.71
N ALA A 215 3.87 -1.46 11.23
CA ALA A 215 4.31 -0.06 11.22
C ALA A 215 5.61 0.20 12.00
N ASP A 216 5.90 -0.65 12.99
CA ASP A 216 7.10 -0.62 13.83
C ASP A 216 8.25 -1.49 13.30
N ALA A 217 8.02 -2.27 12.23
CA ALA A 217 9.07 -3.05 11.59
C ALA A 217 10.16 -2.15 10.98
N VAL A 218 11.40 -2.64 10.94
CA VAL A 218 12.55 -1.90 10.39
C VAL A 218 12.30 -1.46 8.95
N THR A 219 11.70 -2.33 8.13
CA THR A 219 11.34 -2.04 6.73
C THR A 219 10.36 -0.87 6.62
N THR A 220 9.25 -0.88 7.36
CA THR A 220 8.26 0.21 7.33
C THR A 220 8.80 1.50 7.95
N THR A 221 9.61 1.42 9.00
CA THR A 221 10.25 2.59 9.63
C THR A 221 11.28 3.28 8.73
N ILE A 222 11.96 2.53 7.85
CA ILE A 222 12.76 3.11 6.75
C ILE A 222 11.87 3.96 5.85
N VAL A 223 10.71 3.46 5.40
CA VAL A 223 9.78 4.22 4.54
C VAL A 223 9.24 5.47 5.24
N LEU A 224 8.88 5.35 6.53
CA LEU A 224 8.46 6.48 7.36
C LEU A 224 9.54 7.58 7.47
N GLY A 225 10.82 7.22 7.29
CA GLY A 225 11.95 8.12 7.50
C GLY A 225 12.27 8.33 8.98
N ASN A 226 11.92 7.35 9.83
CA ASN A 226 12.20 7.39 11.27
C ASN A 226 13.69 7.11 11.51
N GLY A 227 14.54 8.14 11.49
CA GLY A 227 15.96 8.01 11.86
C GLY A 227 16.94 8.83 11.03
N GLY A 228 16.52 9.40 9.90
CA GLY A 228 17.41 10.11 8.97
C GLY A 228 17.68 11.59 9.29
N THR A 229 16.99 12.17 10.28
CA THR A 229 17.12 13.59 10.64
C THR A 229 17.69 13.83 12.03
N ARG A 230 18.34 12.82 12.65
CA ARG A 230 19.22 13.11 13.79
C ARG A 230 20.52 13.72 13.28
N SER A 231 20.46 15.01 12.94
CA SER A 231 21.68 15.81 12.83
C SER A 231 22.28 15.94 14.22
N THR A 232 23.59 15.73 14.32
CA THR A 232 24.46 15.92 15.48
C THR A 232 24.55 17.40 15.87
N GLY A 233 23.41 18.05 16.12
CA GLY A 233 23.26 19.48 16.35
C GLY A 233 22.89 19.83 17.78
N ILE A 234 23.54 20.88 18.29
CA ILE A 234 23.46 21.43 19.64
C ILE A 234 22.01 21.69 20.08
N PRO A 235 21.59 21.36 21.32
CA PRO A 235 20.26 21.66 21.83
C PRO A 235 19.95 23.16 21.82
N GLY A 236 18.82 23.58 21.25
CA GLY A 236 18.28 24.94 21.46
C GLY A 236 17.76 25.72 20.24
N THR A 237 17.75 25.16 19.01
CA THR A 237 17.23 25.88 17.83
C THR A 237 15.87 25.34 17.37
N ASN A 238 14.81 26.14 17.55
CA ASN A 238 13.42 25.82 17.17
C ASN A 238 13.21 25.55 15.66
N GLY A 239 14.14 25.95 14.79
CA GLY A 239 14.10 25.64 13.35
C GLY A 239 14.32 24.16 13.02
N LEU A 240 14.99 23.40 13.91
CA LEU A 240 15.39 22.01 13.66
C LEU A 240 14.21 21.03 13.70
N ALA A 241 13.26 21.21 14.63
CA ALA A 241 12.08 20.35 14.73
C ALA A 241 11.14 20.51 13.51
N ALA A 242 11.21 21.62 12.79
CA ALA A 242 10.44 21.85 11.56
C ALA A 242 11.06 21.16 10.34
N GLU A 243 12.39 20.99 10.31
CA GLU A 243 13.13 20.21 9.29
C GLU A 243 13.01 18.71 9.55
N GLU A 244 13.03 18.24 10.81
CA GLU A 244 12.85 16.83 11.14
C GLU A 244 11.50 16.25 10.69
N ARG A 245 10.45 17.07 10.65
CA ARG A 245 9.13 16.66 10.12
C ARG A 245 9.08 16.70 8.60
N ARG A 246 9.92 17.54 7.98
CA ARG A 246 9.95 17.81 6.55
C ARG A 246 10.53 16.61 5.81
N GLY A 247 9.66 15.84 5.18
CA GLY A 247 10.03 14.62 4.45
C GLY A 247 9.78 13.32 5.21
N ARG A 248 9.26 13.36 6.45
CA ARG A 248 8.77 12.17 7.13
C ARG A 248 7.35 11.83 6.69
N LEU A 249 7.03 10.55 6.78
CA LEU A 249 5.66 10.08 6.76
C LEU A 249 5.26 9.63 8.16
N TYR A 250 3.96 9.58 8.39
CA TYR A 250 3.33 9.17 9.64
C TYR A 250 2.34 8.07 9.33
N ASP A 251 2.37 7.00 10.10
CA ASP A 251 1.29 6.01 10.05
C ASP A 251 -0.01 6.66 10.58
N SER A 252 -1.07 6.60 9.78
CA SER A 252 -2.35 7.23 10.11
C SER A 252 -2.94 6.67 11.40
N ASN A 253 -2.78 5.37 11.64
CA ASN A 253 -3.33 4.71 12.83
C ASN A 253 -2.64 5.20 14.12
N GLN A 254 -1.35 5.54 14.05
CA GLN A 254 -0.61 6.14 15.17
C GLN A 254 -1.01 7.60 15.46
N ILE A 255 -1.30 8.41 14.43
CA ILE A 255 -1.53 9.86 14.59
C ILE A 255 -3.01 10.29 14.64
N GLN A 256 -3.95 9.38 14.42
CA GLN A 256 -5.38 9.68 14.44
C GLN A 256 -5.87 10.34 15.73
N GLN A 257 -6.88 11.20 15.62
CA GLN A 257 -7.48 11.88 16.78
C GLN A 257 -8.23 10.95 17.72
N ARG A 258 -8.99 9.99 17.18
CA ARG A 258 -9.71 9.02 18.00
C ARG A 258 -8.73 8.15 18.78
N GLN A 259 -8.75 8.30 20.10
CA GLN A 259 -8.01 7.46 21.05
C GLN A 259 -8.97 6.45 21.67
N ASP A 260 -9.68 5.70 20.83
CA ASP A 260 -10.63 4.71 21.32
C ASP A 260 -9.89 3.50 21.92
N VAL A 261 -10.48 2.88 22.94
CA VAL A 261 -9.88 1.75 23.70
C VAL A 261 -9.70 0.51 22.81
N LEU A 262 -10.43 0.45 21.69
CA LEU A 262 -10.36 -0.61 20.67
C LEU A 262 -9.24 -0.40 19.64
N ARG A 263 -8.31 0.55 19.83
CA ARG A 263 -7.10 0.71 18.99
C ARG A 263 -6.30 -0.58 18.76
N HIS A 264 -6.48 -1.58 19.63
CA HIS A 264 -5.83 -2.89 19.57
C HIS A 264 -6.60 -3.97 18.79
N VAL A 265 -7.75 -3.65 18.17
CA VAL A 265 -8.59 -4.62 17.44
C VAL A 265 -8.40 -4.51 15.91
N GLY A 266 -7.67 -3.51 15.43
CA GLY A 266 -7.34 -3.37 14.01
C GLY A 266 -6.26 -4.37 13.58
N TYR A 267 -6.58 -5.23 12.62
CA TYR A 267 -5.65 -6.10 11.92
C TYR A 267 -6.09 -6.27 10.47
N THR A 268 -5.13 -6.51 9.59
CA THR A 268 -5.37 -6.72 8.16
C THR A 268 -4.98 -8.13 7.71
N SER A 269 -4.27 -8.90 8.53
CA SER A 269 -3.90 -10.27 8.23
C SER A 269 -3.94 -11.16 9.48
N ILE A 270 -4.26 -12.44 9.27
CA ILE A 270 -4.13 -13.52 10.26
C ILE A 270 -3.16 -14.54 9.69
N HIS A 271 -2.04 -14.77 10.39
CA HIS A 271 -1.07 -15.80 10.03
C HIS A 271 -0.75 -16.66 11.24
N GLU A 272 -1.00 -17.97 11.17
CA GLU A 272 -0.78 -18.91 12.29
C GLU A 272 -1.44 -18.46 13.61
N GLY A 273 -2.61 -17.84 13.52
CA GLY A 273 -3.33 -17.30 14.68
C GLY A 273 -2.82 -15.95 15.20
N HIS A 274 -1.75 -15.41 14.62
CA HIS A 274 -1.24 -14.07 14.91
C HIS A 274 -1.93 -13.01 14.05
N TYR A 275 -2.50 -12.03 14.74
CA TYR A 275 -3.16 -10.87 14.14
C TYR A 275 -2.13 -9.77 13.90
N SER A 276 -2.07 -9.23 12.69
CA SER A 276 -1.15 -8.14 12.36
C SER A 276 -1.75 -7.15 11.36
N THR A 277 -1.28 -5.91 11.40
CA THR A 277 -1.57 -4.88 10.40
C THR A 277 -0.34 -4.72 9.52
N ILE A 278 -0.44 -5.19 8.28
CA ILE A 278 0.61 -5.08 7.26
C ILE A 278 0.21 -4.16 6.10
N ASP A 279 -1.08 -3.83 6.01
CA ASP A 279 -1.60 -2.82 5.09
C ASP A 279 -1.70 -1.49 5.83
N HIS A 280 -1.11 -0.44 5.27
CA HIS A 280 -1.00 0.86 5.93
C HIS A 280 -1.42 1.99 5.01
N VAL A 281 -1.80 3.11 5.63
CA VAL A 281 -1.96 4.41 4.97
C VAL A 281 -1.06 5.40 5.70
N LEU A 282 0.06 5.73 5.06
CA LEU A 282 1.05 6.66 5.55
C LEU A 282 0.79 8.05 4.96
N VAL A 283 0.93 9.09 5.76
CA VAL A 283 0.67 10.48 5.35
C VAL A 283 1.84 11.39 5.66
N SER A 284 2.06 12.40 4.82
CA SER A 284 3.03 13.46 5.11
C SER A 284 2.55 14.38 6.24
N GLU A 285 3.44 15.27 6.69
CA GLU A 285 3.17 16.16 7.81
C GLU A 285 1.98 17.11 7.60
N GLU A 286 1.61 17.38 6.35
CA GLU A 286 0.46 18.21 5.98
C GLU A 286 -0.86 17.62 6.49
N PHE A 287 -0.91 16.32 6.81
CA PHE A 287 -2.05 15.66 7.44
C PHE A 287 -1.81 15.33 8.93
N ASN A 288 -0.73 15.82 9.52
CA ASN A 288 -0.46 15.71 10.95
C ASN A 288 -0.87 17.01 11.65
N ARG A 289 -1.93 16.95 12.48
CA ARG A 289 -2.48 18.11 13.22
C ARG A 289 -1.47 18.89 14.07
N ASN A 290 -0.35 18.26 14.45
CA ASN A 290 0.69 18.89 15.25
C ASN A 290 1.75 19.60 14.38
N SER A 291 1.60 19.57 13.05
CA SER A 291 2.45 20.28 12.11
C SER A 291 1.97 21.72 11.93
N PRO A 292 2.88 22.72 11.92
CA PRO A 292 2.52 24.08 11.53
C PRO A 292 2.13 24.21 10.04
N ARG A 293 2.36 23.16 9.23
CA ARG A 293 1.98 23.06 7.81
C ARG A 293 0.72 22.24 7.59
N ALA A 294 0.00 21.87 8.66
CA ALA A 294 -1.18 21.05 8.54
C ALA A 294 -2.24 21.72 7.65
N ILE A 295 -2.65 21.02 6.60
CA ILE A 295 -3.77 21.38 5.72
C ILE A 295 -5.04 20.60 6.09
N GLY A 296 -4.88 19.60 6.95
CA GLY A 296 -5.91 18.72 7.45
C GLY A 296 -5.32 17.77 8.49
N GLU A 297 -6.13 16.81 8.90
CA GLU A 297 -5.76 15.86 9.94
C GLU A 297 -6.46 14.52 9.80
N VAL A 298 -5.77 13.47 10.25
CA VAL A 298 -6.36 12.14 10.40
C VAL A 298 -7.32 12.12 11.59
N VAL A 299 -8.61 11.92 11.30
CA VAL A 299 -9.67 11.85 12.31
C VAL A 299 -9.75 10.45 12.91
N ASP A 300 -9.77 9.43 12.06
CA ASP A 300 -10.02 8.05 12.44
C ASP A 300 -9.43 7.07 11.42
N VAL A 301 -9.07 5.88 11.90
CA VAL A 301 -8.68 4.73 11.08
C VAL A 301 -9.55 3.54 11.42
N SER A 302 -10.25 3.00 10.43
CA SER A 302 -11.15 1.85 10.57
C SER A 302 -10.63 0.66 9.76
N TYR A 303 -10.87 -0.54 10.28
CA TYR A 303 -10.48 -1.80 9.66
C TYR A 303 -11.73 -2.62 9.33
N PHE A 304 -11.82 -3.09 8.09
CA PHE A 304 -12.90 -3.94 7.60
C PHE A 304 -12.33 -5.35 7.42
N ASN A 305 -12.49 -6.18 8.43
CA ASN A 305 -11.78 -7.46 8.54
C ASN A 305 -12.66 -8.64 9.02
N ASP A 306 -13.98 -8.45 9.08
CA ASP A 306 -14.92 -9.48 9.53
C ASP A 306 -14.82 -10.77 8.71
N HIS A 307 -14.54 -10.65 7.40
CA HIS A 307 -14.43 -11.78 6.49
C HIS A 307 -13.22 -12.67 6.75
N LEU A 308 -12.16 -12.16 7.41
CA LEU A 308 -10.94 -12.92 7.69
C LEU A 308 -11.17 -14.13 8.59
N ARG A 309 -12.31 -14.19 9.30
CA ARG A 309 -12.69 -15.33 10.15
C ARG A 309 -13.74 -16.24 9.50
N LEU A 310 -14.25 -15.88 8.33
CA LEU A 310 -15.33 -16.62 7.67
C LEU A 310 -14.83 -17.71 6.73
N ASP A 311 -13.53 -17.69 6.38
CA ASP A 311 -12.85 -18.66 5.51
C ASP A 311 -13.62 -18.96 4.21
N ARG A 312 -14.12 -17.90 3.58
CA ARG A 312 -14.91 -17.99 2.34
C ARG A 312 -14.00 -17.80 1.13
N PRO A 313 -14.08 -18.67 0.11
CA PRO A 313 -13.15 -18.69 -1.02
C PRO A 313 -13.23 -17.43 -1.90
N GLU A 314 -14.39 -16.75 -1.93
CA GLU A 314 -14.58 -15.53 -2.71
C GLU A 314 -13.99 -14.27 -2.04
N THR A 315 -13.57 -14.36 -0.78
CA THR A 315 -13.10 -13.21 0.00
C THR A 315 -11.59 -12.99 -0.13
N SER A 316 -11.12 -11.81 0.28
CA SER A 316 -9.68 -11.54 0.39
C SER A 316 -9.12 -12.09 1.71
N ASP A 317 -7.86 -12.53 1.71
CA ASP A 317 -7.11 -12.84 2.92
C ASP A 317 -6.58 -11.58 3.64
N HIS A 318 -6.91 -10.38 3.13
CA HIS A 318 -6.61 -9.09 3.74
C HIS A 318 -7.85 -8.32 4.19
N GLY A 319 -7.73 -7.66 5.34
CA GLY A 319 -8.65 -6.63 5.82
C GLY A 319 -8.42 -5.29 5.12
N GLN A 320 -9.47 -4.50 4.88
CA GLN A 320 -9.31 -3.18 4.29
C GLN A 320 -9.04 -2.13 5.37
N VAL A 321 -8.23 -1.12 5.03
CA VAL A 321 -7.95 0.02 5.91
C VAL A 321 -8.58 1.27 5.33
N LEU A 322 -9.40 1.96 6.13
CA LEU A 322 -10.04 3.22 5.79
C LEU A 322 -9.52 4.32 6.70
N VAL A 323 -9.00 5.39 6.12
CA VAL A 323 -8.56 6.59 6.83
C VAL A 323 -9.49 7.75 6.50
N ARG A 324 -10.12 8.31 7.52
CA ARG A 324 -10.92 9.53 7.41
C ARG A 324 -10.07 10.73 7.77
N MET A 325 -9.99 11.68 6.86
CA MET A 325 -9.25 12.93 7.03
C MET A 325 -10.20 14.11 6.98
N ARG A 326 -9.95 15.11 7.82
CA ARG A 326 -10.65 16.40 7.77
C ARG A 326 -9.70 17.46 7.25
N LEU A 327 -10.11 18.18 6.20
CA LEU A 327 -9.37 19.35 5.71
C LEU A 327 -9.74 20.62 6.48
N TYR A 328 -8.76 21.51 6.59
CA TYR A 328 -8.93 22.89 7.09
C TYR A 328 -9.30 23.85 5.95
#